data_AF-L0K5T2-F1
#
_entry.id   AF-L0K5T2-F1
#
_cell.length_a   1.000
_cell.length_b   1.000
_cell.length_c   1.000
_cell.angle_alpha   90.00
_cell.angle_beta   90.00
_cell.angle_gamma   90.00
#
_symmetry.space_group_name_H-M   'P 1'
#
loop_
_entity.id
_entity.type
_entity.pdbx_description
1 polymer ?
#
loop_
_entity_poly.entity_id
_entity_poly.type
_entity_poly.pdbx_seq_one_letter_code
_entity_poly.pdbx_strand_id
1 'polypeptide(L)'
;MGSALVVAFAVLNLWATGAVFWLWIGIGFVSFAAATGPIAASSVGSRVGAWFRGIGYAGRAIAIAGFAAAVWLSVSVLDVPAGPLVSFGNGGLLGVSAIVFLEATRESLEVV
;
A
#
# COMPACT_ATOMS: atom_id res chain seq x y z
N MET A 1 13.45 -8.93 7.01
CA MET A 1 13.85 -9.29 5.62
C MET A 1 12.83 -8.89 4.56
N GLY A 2 11.52 -9.02 4.80
CA GLY A 2 10.49 -8.69 3.78
C GLY A 2 10.42 -7.23 3.32
N SER A 3 10.52 -6.26 4.23
CA SER A 3 10.41 -4.82 3.89
C SER A 3 11.56 -4.31 3.02
N ALA A 4 12.79 -4.80 3.22
CA ALA A 4 13.94 -4.43 2.41
C ALA A 4 13.77 -4.84 0.94
N LEU A 5 13.17 -6.01 0.68
CA LEU A 5 12.85 -6.46 -0.68
C LEU A 5 11.77 -5.59 -1.33
N VAL A 6 10.76 -5.17 -0.56
CA VAL A 6 9.69 -4.27 -1.05
C VAL A 6 10.27 -2.91 -1.45
N VAL A 7 11.16 -2.36 -0.63
CA VAL A 7 11.85 -1.10 -0.94
C VAL A 7 12.75 -1.26 -2.17
N ALA A 8 13.55 -2.33 -2.25
CA ALA A 8 14.41 -2.58 -3.40
C ALA A 8 13.60 -2.73 -4.70
N PHE A 9 12.49 -3.45 -4.66
CA PHE A 9 11.57 -3.57 -5.79
C PHE A 9 11.01 -2.20 -6.20
N ALA A 10 10.55 -1.39 -5.24
CA ALA A 10 9.99 -0.08 -5.54
C ALA A 10 11.01 0.86 -6.19
N VAL A 11 12.25 0.84 -5.70
CA VAL A 11 13.36 1.64 -6.26
C VAL A 11 13.71 1.18 -7.68
N LEU A 12 13.82 -0.13 -7.91
CA LEU A 12 14.09 -0.68 -9.24
C LEU A 12 12.98 -0.33 -10.24
N ASN A 13 11.73 -0.39 -9.81
CA ASN A 13 10.57 -0.09 -10.66
C ASN A 13 10.55 1.39 -11.08
N LEU A 14 10.77 2.30 -10.12
CA LEU A 14 10.89 3.74 -10.39
C LEU A 14 12.03 4.06 -11.35
N TRP A 15 13.17 3.40 -11.17
CA TRP A 15 14.33 3.59 -12.03
C TRP A 15 14.07 3.10 -13.47
N ALA A 16 13.39 1.96 -13.63
CA ALA A 16 13.05 1.41 -14.94
C ALA A 16 12.04 2.26 -15.73
N THR A 17 11.14 2.99 -15.05
CA THR A 17 10.11 3.81 -15.71
C THR A 17 10.62 5.14 -16.29
N GLY A 18 11.82 5.61 -15.93
CA GLY A 18 12.45 6.82 -16.49
C GLY A 18 11.75 8.17 -16.20
N ALA A 19 10.48 8.17 -15.82
CA ALA A 19 9.69 9.34 -15.45
C ALA A 19 9.13 9.18 -14.03
N VAL A 20 9.70 9.95 -13.10
CA VAL A 20 9.31 9.93 -11.69
C VAL A 20 8.38 11.10 -11.39
N PHE A 21 7.15 10.80 -10.98
CA PHE A 21 6.19 11.83 -10.57
C PHE A 21 6.15 11.93 -9.04
N TRP A 22 7.03 12.78 -8.49
CA TRP A 22 7.20 12.95 -7.03
C TRP A 22 5.92 13.28 -6.27
N LEU A 23 5.02 14.07 -6.88
CA LEU A 23 3.72 14.36 -6.29
C LEU A 23 2.91 13.08 -6.05
N TRP A 24 2.85 12.19 -7.05
CA TRP A 24 2.12 10.93 -6.95
C TRP A 24 2.79 9.95 -5.97
N ILE A 25 4.12 9.95 -5.89
CA ILE A 25 4.85 9.23 -4.84
C ILE A 25 4.41 9.71 -3.45
N GLY A 26 4.40 11.03 -3.22
CA GLY A 26 3.99 11.60 -1.94
C GLY A 26 2.55 11.24 -1.57
N ILE A 27 1.63 11.34 -2.53
CA ILE A 27 0.22 10.97 -2.33
C ILE A 27 0.09 9.48 -1.99
N GLY A 28 0.79 8.61 -2.73
CA GLY A 28 0.82 7.17 -2.48
C GLY A 28 1.36 6.85 -1.09
N PHE A 29 2.50 7.46 -0.73
CA PHE A 29 3.14 7.29 0.56
C PHE A 29 2.19 7.64 1.71
N VAL A 30 1.61 8.83 1.69
CA VAL A 30 0.73 9.30 2.75
C VAL A 30 -0.53 8.42 2.82
N SER A 31 -1.12 8.07 1.68
CA SER A 31 -2.34 7.27 1.63
C SER A 31 -2.14 5.88 2.25
N PHE A 32 -1.06 5.19 1.88
CA PHE A 32 -0.78 3.85 2.40
C PHE A 32 -0.24 3.86 3.82
N ALA A 33 0.58 4.85 4.19
CA ALA A 33 1.02 5.03 5.57
C ALA A 33 -0.18 5.30 6.49
N ALA A 34 -1.11 6.16 6.07
CA ALA A 34 -2.34 6.42 6.81
C ALA A 34 -3.21 5.16 6.90
N ALA A 35 -3.39 4.44 5.78
CA ALA A 35 -4.17 3.21 5.72
C ALA A 35 -3.61 2.11 6.65
N THR A 36 -2.29 1.98 6.71
CA THR A 36 -1.59 0.93 7.49
C THR A 36 -1.41 1.31 8.96
N GLY A 37 -1.30 2.60 9.27
CA GLY A 37 -1.15 3.10 10.63
C GLY A 37 -2.49 3.58 11.22
N PRO A 38 -2.73 4.90 11.27
CA PRO A 38 -3.83 5.49 12.04
C PRO A 38 -5.23 5.05 11.56
N ILE A 39 -5.45 4.86 10.26
CA ILE A 39 -6.76 4.44 9.75
C ILE A 39 -7.03 2.98 10.14
N ALA A 40 -6.02 2.10 10.08
CA ALA A 40 -6.17 0.72 10.56
C ALA A 40 -6.49 0.64 12.05
N ALA A 41 -5.94 1.55 12.86
CA ALA A 41 -6.21 1.66 14.30
C ALA A 41 -7.56 2.30 14.64
N SER A 42 -8.23 2.92 13.67
CA SER A 42 -9.53 3.56 13.88
C SER A 42 -10.70 2.57 14.00
N SER A 43 -11.84 3.02 14.51
CA SER A 43 -13.09 2.23 14.57
C SER A 43 -13.58 1.77 13.18
N VAL A 44 -13.31 2.56 12.15
CA VAL A 44 -13.63 2.19 10.76
C VAL A 44 -12.71 1.05 10.30
N GLY A 45 -11.40 1.19 10.51
CA GLY A 45 -10.42 0.18 10.17
C GLY A 45 -10.67 -1.15 10.87
N SER A 46 -10.99 -1.11 12.16
CA SER A 46 -11.30 -2.32 12.94
C SER A 46 -12.55 -3.03 12.44
N ARG A 47 -13.61 -2.28 12.06
CA ARG A 47 -14.84 -2.84 11.48
C ARG A 47 -14.60 -3.48 10.12
N VAL A 48 -13.84 -2.83 9.24
CA VAL A 48 -13.47 -3.37 7.92
C VAL A 48 -12.61 -4.63 8.09
N GLY A 49 -11.63 -4.59 9.00
CA GLY A 49 -10.79 -5.74 9.30
C GLY A 49 -11.58 -6.92 9.88
N ALA A 50 -12.55 -6.66 10.77
CA ALA A 50 -13.43 -7.69 11.31
C ALA A 50 -14.32 -8.32 10.23
N TRP A 51 -14.92 -7.49 9.37
CA TRP A 51 -15.71 -7.96 8.23
C TRP A 51 -14.86 -8.82 7.28
N PHE A 52 -13.70 -8.32 6.85
CA PHE A 52 -12.80 -9.03 5.93
C PHE A 52 -12.30 -10.34 6.56
N ARG A 53 -12.08 -10.35 7.89
CA ARG A 53 -11.74 -11.59 8.59
C ARG A 53 -12.91 -12.57 8.66
N GLY A 54 -14.15 -12.08 8.81
CA GLY A 54 -15.36 -12.87 8.98
C GLY A 54 -15.86 -13.59 7.72
N ILE A 55 -15.59 -13.08 6.51
CA ILE A 55 -16.05 -13.68 5.24
C ILE A 55 -15.32 -14.98 4.83
N GLY A 56 -14.37 -15.45 5.65
CA GLY A 56 -13.59 -16.66 5.39
C GLY A 56 -12.60 -16.53 4.22
N TYR A 57 -11.79 -17.58 3.98
CA TYR A 57 -10.71 -17.53 2.98
C TYR A 57 -11.23 -17.32 1.55
N ALA A 58 -12.31 -18.01 1.17
CA ALA A 58 -12.91 -17.85 -0.16
C ALA A 58 -13.49 -16.44 -0.36
N GLY A 59 -14.18 -15.90 0.64
CA GLY A 59 -14.70 -14.53 0.60
C GLY A 59 -13.58 -13.51 0.46
N ARG A 60 -12.46 -13.68 1.17
CA ARG A 60 -11.29 -12.82 1.03
C ARG A 60 -10.69 -12.86 -0.37
N ALA A 61 -10.56 -14.05 -0.95
CA ALA A 61 -10.07 -14.20 -2.33
C ALA A 61 -10.95 -13.48 -3.33
N ILE A 62 -12.29 -13.61 -3.20
CA ILE A 62 -13.26 -12.91 -4.04
C ILE A 62 -13.18 -11.39 -3.84
N ALA A 63 -13.07 -10.93 -2.59
CA ALA A 63 -12.96 -9.49 -2.30
C ALA A 63 -11.68 -8.89 -2.89
N ILE A 64 -10.54 -9.59 -2.78
CA ILE A 64 -9.27 -9.17 -3.40
C ILE A 64 -9.39 -9.16 -4.92
N ALA A 65 -9.94 -10.22 -5.52
CA ALA A 65 -10.11 -10.30 -6.96
C ALA A 65 -11.07 -9.22 -7.48
N GLY A 66 -12.16 -8.94 -6.76
CA GLY A 66 -13.11 -7.88 -7.07
C GLY A 66 -12.48 -6.48 -6.99
N PHE A 67 -11.67 -6.22 -5.96
CA PHE A 67 -10.91 -4.97 -5.87
C PHE A 67 -9.93 -4.83 -7.04
N ALA A 68 -9.15 -5.88 -7.35
CA ALA A 68 -8.20 -5.86 -8.45
C ALA A 68 -8.90 -5.63 -9.81
N ALA A 69 -10.05 -6.28 -10.04
CA ALA A 69 -10.85 -6.09 -11.23
C ALA A 69 -11.41 -4.66 -11.33
N ALA A 70 -11.89 -4.08 -10.21
CA ALA A 70 -12.38 -2.71 -10.18
C ALA A 70 -11.28 -1.69 -10.49
N VAL A 71 -10.08 -1.86 -9.92
CA VAL A 71 -8.92 -1.02 -10.23
C VAL A 71 -8.53 -1.17 -11.69
N TRP A 72 -8.39 -2.40 -12.18
CA TRP A 72 -8.04 -2.67 -13.57
C TRP A 72 -9.03 -2.02 -14.53
N LEU A 73 -10.34 -2.22 -14.31
CA LEU A 73 -11.38 -1.62 -15.13
C LEU A 73 -11.31 -0.08 -15.09
N SER A 74 -11.10 0.51 -13.92
CA SER A 74 -10.99 1.96 -13.77
C SER A 74 -9.82 2.52 -14.58
N VAL A 75 -8.66 1.85 -14.54
CA VAL A 75 -7.48 2.26 -15.30
C VAL A 75 -7.72 2.09 -16.81
N SER A 76 -8.35 1.00 -17.23
CA SER A 76 -8.65 0.73 -18.64
C SER A 76 -9.69 1.67 -19.23
N VAL A 77 -10.73 2.03 -18.46
CA VAL A 77 -11.82 2.90 -18.95
C VAL A 77 -11.42 4.37 -18.96
N LEU A 78 -10.63 4.81 -17.98
CA LEU A 78 -10.25 6.22 -17.83
C LEU A 78 -8.93 6.59 -18.52
N ASP A 79 -8.29 5.63 -19.20
CA ASP A 79 -7.00 5.78 -19.90
C ASP A 79 -5.96 6.49 -19.01
N VAL A 80 -5.83 6.02 -17.76
CA VAL A 80 -4.98 6.67 -16.76
C VAL A 80 -3.52 6.51 -17.16
N PRO A 81 -2.74 7.61 -17.28
CA PRO A 81 -1.34 7.52 -17.62
C PRO A 81 -0.56 6.63 -16.63
N ALA A 82 0.23 5.69 -17.16
CA ALA A 82 0.95 4.71 -16.35
C ALA A 82 1.97 5.34 -15.37
N GLY A 83 2.59 6.46 -15.76
CA GLY A 83 3.62 7.14 -14.94
C GLY A 83 3.11 7.55 -13.55
N PRO A 84 2.04 8.35 -13.45
CA PRO A 84 1.33 8.64 -12.19
C PRO A 84 0.95 7.40 -11.39
N LEU A 85 0.39 6.37 -12.03
CA LEU A 85 -0.10 5.17 -11.34
C LEU A 85 1.05 4.36 -10.71
N VAL A 86 2.14 4.16 -11.46
CA VAL A 86 3.34 3.48 -10.98
C VAL A 86 4.04 4.29 -9.89
N SER A 87 4.11 5.62 -10.05
CA SER A 87 4.65 6.53 -9.03
C SER A 87 3.83 6.45 -7.72
N PHE A 88 2.50 6.46 -7.82
CA PHE A 88 1.60 6.30 -6.68
C PHE A 88 1.78 4.94 -6.00
N GLY A 89 1.81 3.85 -6.76
CA GLY A 89 2.02 2.50 -6.22
C GLY A 89 3.35 2.36 -5.47
N ASN A 90 4.44 2.85 -6.06
CA ASN A 90 5.77 2.85 -5.42
C ASN A 90 5.81 3.72 -4.17
N GLY A 91 5.19 4.91 -4.22
CA GLY A 91 4.99 5.74 -3.03
C GLY A 91 4.28 4.99 -1.93
N GLY A 92 3.20 4.27 -2.27
CA GLY A 92 2.46 3.42 -1.34
C GLY A 92 3.32 2.36 -0.66
N LEU A 93 4.13 1.62 -1.44
CA LEU A 93 5.05 0.62 -0.92
C LEU A 93 6.10 1.21 0.04
N LEU A 94 6.62 2.40 -0.27
CA LEU A 94 7.52 3.12 0.63
C LEU A 94 6.81 3.55 1.92
N GLY A 95 5.56 3.99 1.83
CA GLY A 95 4.73 4.36 2.99
C GLY A 95 4.50 3.20 3.94
N VAL A 96 4.12 2.03 3.41
CA VAL A 96 3.98 0.80 4.22
C VAL A 96 5.31 0.43 4.87
N SER A 97 6.40 0.47 4.10
CA SER A 97 7.73 0.10 4.60
C SER A 97 8.19 1.02 5.73
N ALA A 98 7.90 2.32 5.65
CA ALA A 98 8.21 3.29 6.69
C ALA A 98 7.45 3.00 7.99
N ILE A 99 6.16 2.66 7.90
CA ILE A 99 5.37 2.27 9.08
C ILE A 99 5.92 0.99 9.72
N VAL A 100 6.21 -0.03 8.92
CA VAL A 100 6.78 -1.30 9.43
C VAL A 100 8.13 -1.06 10.12
N PHE A 101 8.97 -0.21 9.53
CA PHE A 101 10.26 0.13 10.13
C PHE A 101 10.09 0.90 11.45
N LEU A 102 9.19 1.88 11.48
CA LEU A 102 8.91 2.68 12.68
C LEU A 102 8.39 1.81 13.82
N GLU A 103 7.48 0.88 13.53
CA GLU A 103 6.93 -0.02 14.55
C GLU A 103 7.99 -1.00 15.08
N ALA A 104 8.80 -1.58 14.20
CA ALA A 104 9.92 -2.43 14.61
C ALA A 104 10.93 -1.69 15.50
N THR A 105 11.15 -0.39 15.26
CA THR A 105 12.04 0.42 16.09
C THR A 105 11.43 0.70 17.46
N ARG A 106 10.12 0.97 17.53
CA ARG A 106 9.43 1.19 18.81
C ARG A 106 9.50 -0.04 19.73
N GLU A 107 9.24 -1.21 19.18
CA GLU A 107 9.35 -2.48 19.92
C GLU A 107 10.76 -2.68 20.50
N SER A 108 11.82 -2.26 19.79
CA SER A 108 13.20 -2.39 20.28
C SER A 108 13.56 -1.45 21.44
N LEU A 109 12.85 -0.34 21.61
CA LEU A 109 13.11 0.65 22.65
C LEU A 109 12.35 0.35 23.95
N GLU A 110 11.24 -0.36 23.90
CA GLU A 110 10.45 -0.74 25.09
C GLU A 110 11.03 -1.95 25.84
N VAL A 111 12.00 -2.66 25.25
CA VAL A 111 12.66 -3.84 25.83
C VAL A 111 13.92 -3.46 26.65
N VAL A 112 14.32 -2.19 26.64
CA VAL A 112 15.50 -1.65 27.36
C VAL A 112 15.06 -0.81 28.56
#